data_AF-A0A177DBJ1-F1
#
_entry.id   AF-A0A177DBJ1-F1
#
_cell.length_a   1.000
_cell.length_b   1.000
_cell.length_c   1.000
_cell.angle_alpha   90.00
_cell.angle_beta   90.00
_cell.angle_gamma   90.00
#
_symmetry.space_group_name_H-M   'P 1'
#
loop_
_entity.id
_entity.type
_entity.pdbx_description
1 polymer ?
#
loop_
_entity_poly.entity_id
_entity_poly.type
_entity_poly.pdbx_seq_one_letter_code
_entity_poly.pdbx_strand_id
1 'polypeptide(L)'
;MASQENVPGSPKSPRSRHPRPSLTGLFEGLNIEPSSTSPTVGRNRDRPQTQGSEASGHSSLRGSLSQRWPPSFSGSDVSIDAPGDQEHRNLSPSVTLRMSDLYRQHGDNWARDSSVENLPVDKTDDFQLVSNMMDEIHHYVVTLEENKDKLASIMMEEMAKVVHGSNEKSRKGLGLDETMEYCRMVFEGVTGLEYSERTPEYQAKLEKLVLKDMEFAPNHIVRSRREVVQHAAAFYHIVTSFVTNDMMISEELIKETHQILVNGIGSGSAGFLSNKEHGGSYRTEDVFVGAMALPKANTIPAAMRSMVRKLEKDLDAAVKLGRFDPFALAAEYCDRFVNIHPFRDGNGRMCRLVLNAILIKYAGIVANVGEHDQSRDEYLDIARESTEVGGHAGALGSLVLTEAKNTLRRMKAKLMPKKS
;
A
#
# COMPACT_ATOMS: atom_id res chain seq x y z
N MET A 1 25.79 -9.44 -72.21
CA MET A 1 25.11 -8.33 -71.52
C MET A 1 23.67 -8.74 -71.27
N ALA A 2 23.19 -8.53 -70.04
CA ALA A 2 21.82 -8.65 -69.53
C ALA A 2 21.17 -10.05 -69.55
N SER A 3 21.05 -10.62 -68.34
CA SER A 3 20.15 -11.73 -68.02
C SER A 3 18.76 -11.17 -67.73
N GLN A 4 17.73 -11.64 -68.45
CA GLN A 4 16.32 -11.40 -68.12
C GLN A 4 15.77 -12.58 -67.31
N GLU A 5 15.07 -12.24 -66.23
CA GLU A 5 14.33 -13.13 -65.35
C GLU A 5 13.13 -13.76 -66.06
N ASN A 6 12.90 -15.05 -65.76
CA ASN A 6 11.75 -15.82 -66.23
C ASN A 6 10.92 -16.23 -65.00
N VAL A 7 9.65 -15.81 -64.96
CA VAL A 7 8.64 -16.19 -63.97
C VAL A 7 8.20 -17.64 -64.19
N PRO A 8 7.91 -18.43 -63.14
CA PRO A 8 6.58 -19.04 -63.09
C PRO A 8 5.99 -19.25 -61.68
N GLY A 9 4.68 -19.00 -61.56
CA GLY A 9 3.73 -19.95 -60.95
C GLY A 9 3.44 -19.84 -59.45
N SER A 10 2.25 -19.29 -59.12
CA SER A 10 1.62 -19.40 -57.81
C SER A 10 1.17 -20.84 -57.48
N PRO A 11 1.30 -21.32 -56.22
CA PRO A 11 0.47 -22.41 -55.72
C PRO A 11 -0.61 -21.94 -54.73
N LYS A 12 -1.77 -22.58 -54.85
CA LYS A 12 -3.04 -22.34 -54.18
C LYS A 12 -3.00 -22.70 -52.68
N SER A 13 -3.71 -21.92 -51.86
CA SER A 13 -3.93 -22.16 -50.43
C SER A 13 -4.84 -23.38 -50.16
N PRO A 14 -4.58 -24.22 -49.15
CA PRO A 14 -5.59 -25.06 -48.55
C PRO A 14 -6.24 -24.36 -47.35
N ARG A 15 -7.52 -24.02 -47.47
CA ARG A 15 -8.41 -23.69 -46.35
C ARG A 15 -8.69 -24.99 -45.57
N SER A 16 -8.23 -25.10 -44.33
CA SER A 16 -8.86 -26.00 -43.35
C SER A 16 -9.50 -25.15 -42.24
N ARG A 17 -10.81 -25.34 -42.08
CA ARG A 17 -11.62 -24.77 -41.00
C ARG A 17 -11.64 -25.80 -39.88
N HIS A 18 -10.93 -25.51 -38.78
CA HIS A 18 -11.20 -26.15 -37.49
C HIS A 18 -11.82 -25.10 -36.55
N PRO A 19 -13.01 -25.36 -35.98
CA PRO A 19 -13.64 -24.45 -35.04
C PRO A 19 -12.82 -24.42 -33.73
N ARG A 20 -12.45 -23.21 -33.28
CA ARG A 20 -11.87 -23.01 -31.95
C ARG A 20 -12.92 -23.33 -30.88
N PRO A 21 -12.58 -24.04 -29.79
CA PRO A 21 -13.53 -24.29 -28.70
C PRO A 21 -13.93 -22.97 -28.03
N SER A 22 -15.21 -22.86 -27.66
CA SER A 22 -15.78 -21.71 -26.95
C SER A 22 -15.21 -21.58 -25.54
N LEU A 23 -14.90 -20.33 -25.14
CA LEU A 23 -14.34 -19.95 -23.83
C LEU A 23 -15.33 -20.03 -22.65
N THR A 24 -16.46 -20.71 -22.81
CA THR A 24 -17.52 -20.80 -21.79
C THR A 24 -17.24 -21.81 -20.67
N GLY A 25 -16.02 -22.36 -20.55
CA GLY A 25 -15.67 -23.38 -19.55
C GLY A 25 -14.50 -23.04 -18.63
N LEU A 26 -14.03 -21.80 -18.58
CA LEU A 26 -12.88 -21.39 -17.75
C LEU A 26 -13.26 -20.80 -16.37
N PHE A 27 -14.56 -20.84 -16.03
CA PHE A 27 -15.10 -20.24 -14.81
C PHE A 27 -16.01 -21.15 -13.97
N GLU A 28 -16.18 -22.43 -14.33
CA GLU A 28 -16.88 -23.39 -13.48
C GLU A 28 -15.87 -24.12 -12.58
N GLY A 29 -15.72 -23.68 -11.33
CA GLY A 29 -14.91 -24.43 -10.36
C GLY A 29 -14.48 -23.74 -9.07
N LEU A 30 -14.79 -22.46 -8.83
CA LEU A 30 -14.49 -21.79 -7.56
C LEU A 30 -15.75 -21.73 -6.67
N ASN A 31 -16.22 -22.90 -6.23
CA ASN A 31 -17.08 -22.99 -5.05
C ASN A 31 -16.17 -22.91 -3.81
N ILE A 32 -16.08 -21.72 -3.21
CA ILE A 32 -15.46 -21.54 -1.89
C ILE A 32 -16.56 -21.80 -0.86
N GLU A 33 -16.79 -23.07 -0.52
CA GLU A 33 -17.45 -23.39 0.75
C GLU A 33 -16.40 -23.36 1.87
N PRO A 34 -16.69 -22.75 3.04
CA PRO A 34 -15.78 -22.80 4.18
C PRO A 34 -15.76 -24.22 4.76
N SER A 35 -14.60 -24.88 4.63
CA SER A 35 -14.30 -26.14 5.30
C SER A 35 -14.36 -25.97 6.82
N SER A 36 -15.35 -26.60 7.46
CA SER A 36 -15.34 -26.83 8.92
C SER A 36 -15.32 -28.32 9.21
N THR A 37 -14.26 -28.74 9.89
CA THR A 37 -14.10 -30.02 10.60
C THR A 37 -13.57 -29.60 11.97
N SER A 38 -14.14 -29.89 13.14
CA SER A 38 -14.92 -31.03 13.67
C SER A 38 -15.53 -30.60 15.05
N PRO A 39 -16.12 -31.46 15.92
CA PRO A 39 -16.90 -32.69 15.76
C PRO A 39 -18.34 -32.59 16.33
N THR A 40 -19.15 -33.60 16.00
CA THR A 40 -20.53 -33.90 16.44
C THR A 40 -20.81 -33.84 17.95
N VAL A 41 -21.89 -33.13 18.36
CA VAL A 41 -22.86 -33.55 19.41
C VAL A 41 -24.25 -32.89 19.17
N GLY A 42 -25.28 -33.72 18.95
CA GLY A 42 -26.62 -33.64 19.59
C GLY A 42 -27.64 -32.52 19.30
N ARG A 43 -28.60 -32.80 18.41
CA ARG A 43 -30.07 -32.46 18.40
C ARG A 43 -30.62 -31.35 19.34
N ASN A 44 -31.33 -30.35 18.79
CA ASN A 44 -32.82 -30.35 18.69
C ASN A 44 -33.41 -29.10 17.97
N ARG A 45 -34.48 -29.39 17.21
CA ARG A 45 -35.55 -28.57 16.56
C ARG A 45 -35.97 -27.23 17.23
N ASP A 46 -36.17 -26.15 16.45
CA ASP A 46 -37.44 -25.70 15.82
C ASP A 46 -37.41 -24.20 15.37
N ARG A 47 -38.02 -23.90 14.20
CA ARG A 47 -38.62 -22.60 13.74
C ARG A 47 -37.74 -21.45 13.17
N PRO A 48 -38.33 -20.53 12.36
CA PRO A 48 -38.78 -20.69 10.98
C PRO A 48 -38.06 -19.74 9.98
N GLN A 49 -38.18 -20.04 8.69
CA GLN A 49 -37.61 -19.32 7.56
C GLN A 49 -38.00 -17.83 7.50
N THR A 50 -36.99 -16.95 7.47
CA THR A 50 -37.06 -15.62 6.86
C THR A 50 -36.08 -15.58 5.70
N GLN A 51 -36.59 -15.34 4.49
CA GLN A 51 -35.79 -15.12 3.29
C GLN A 51 -34.90 -13.89 3.50
N GLY A 52 -33.60 -14.13 3.66
CA GLY A 52 -32.56 -13.11 3.66
C GLY A 52 -31.83 -13.14 2.32
N SER A 53 -32.00 -12.05 1.57
CA SER A 53 -31.19 -11.66 0.42
C SER A 53 -29.70 -11.87 0.69
N GLU A 54 -29.02 -12.65 -0.16
CA GLU A 54 -27.56 -12.75 -0.20
C GLU A 54 -26.97 -11.37 -0.55
N ALA A 55 -26.45 -10.67 0.47
CA ALA A 55 -25.67 -9.46 0.27
C ALA A 55 -24.19 -9.84 0.06
N SER A 56 -23.82 -10.16 -1.18
CA SER A 56 -22.44 -10.01 -1.63
C SER A 56 -22.22 -8.54 -1.97
N GLY A 57 -22.08 -7.71 -0.93
CA GLY A 57 -21.83 -6.27 -1.06
C GLY A 57 -20.40 -5.95 -0.70
N HIS A 58 -19.53 -5.76 -1.69
CA HIS A 58 -18.20 -5.18 -1.44
C HIS A 58 -18.38 -3.72 -0.97
N SER A 59 -17.88 -3.39 0.22
CA SER A 59 -18.12 -2.10 0.88
C SER A 59 -17.12 -1.02 0.44
N SER A 60 -17.58 0.17 0.09
CA SER A 60 -16.71 1.33 -0.19
C SER A 60 -15.85 1.72 1.03
N LEU A 61 -14.59 2.12 0.81
CA LEU A 61 -13.73 2.67 1.88
C LEU A 61 -14.25 4.00 2.43
N ARG A 62 -15.18 4.66 1.72
CA ARG A 62 -15.65 6.00 2.06
C ARG A 62 -16.25 6.05 3.45
N GLY A 63 -17.09 5.07 3.78
CA GLY A 63 -17.72 4.94 5.08
C GLY A 63 -16.72 4.64 6.20
N SER A 64 -15.73 3.79 5.93
CA SER A 64 -14.71 3.43 6.92
C SER A 64 -13.80 4.61 7.27
N LEU A 65 -13.37 5.37 6.26
CA LEU A 65 -12.49 6.52 6.43
C LEU A 65 -13.22 7.71 7.10
N SER A 66 -14.51 7.87 6.83
CA SER A 66 -15.31 8.96 7.41
C SER A 66 -15.66 8.73 8.89
N GLN A 67 -15.91 7.48 9.30
CA GLN A 67 -16.33 7.17 10.67
C GLN A 67 -15.17 7.02 11.68
N ARG A 68 -13.97 6.67 11.22
CA ARG A 68 -12.82 6.35 12.10
C ARG A 68 -11.75 7.45 12.13
N TRP A 69 -12.10 8.67 11.74
CA TRP A 69 -11.19 9.82 11.73
C TRP A 69 -11.50 10.87 12.81
N PRO A 70 -10.47 11.34 13.54
CA PRO A 70 -9.16 10.73 13.68
C PRO A 70 -9.30 9.41 14.46
N PRO A 71 -8.38 8.45 14.28
CA PRO A 71 -8.32 7.29 15.16
C PRO A 71 -8.08 7.80 16.58
N SER A 72 -9.08 7.68 17.45
CA SER A 72 -9.17 8.17 18.83
C SER A 72 -7.91 8.84 19.40
N PHE A 73 -7.73 10.14 19.14
CA PHE A 73 -6.81 11.00 19.90
C PHE A 73 -7.67 11.81 20.87
N SER A 74 -7.47 11.68 22.20
CA SER A 74 -7.97 12.71 23.11
C SER A 74 -6.95 13.83 23.09
N GLY A 75 -7.45 15.05 22.93
CA GLY A 75 -6.63 16.25 22.87
C GLY A 75 -5.60 16.33 24.00
N SER A 76 -4.49 16.97 23.65
CA SER A 76 -3.55 17.68 24.53
C SER A 76 -3.84 17.62 26.04
N ASP A 77 -3.31 16.61 26.73
CA ASP A 77 -2.89 16.76 28.12
C ASP A 77 -1.37 16.63 28.18
N VAL A 78 -0.72 17.78 28.04
CA VAL A 78 0.55 18.03 28.71
C VAL A 78 0.19 18.21 30.18
N SER A 79 0.18 17.13 30.94
CA SER A 79 0.02 17.17 32.40
C SER A 79 1.09 16.32 33.05
N ILE A 80 1.84 16.98 33.92
CA ILE A 80 2.78 16.40 34.87
C ILE A 80 1.94 15.76 35.97
N ASP A 81 2.18 14.46 36.21
CA ASP A 81 1.77 13.60 37.34
C ASP A 81 0.63 14.04 38.28
N ALA A 82 -0.45 13.24 38.33
CA ALA A 82 -1.13 12.86 39.58
C ALA A 82 -2.00 11.60 39.40
N PRO A 83 -2.09 10.69 40.39
CA PRO A 83 -2.87 9.46 40.29
C PRO A 83 -4.30 9.64 40.81
N GLY A 84 -5.29 9.06 40.13
CA GLY A 84 -6.67 9.01 40.63
C GLY A 84 -7.68 8.32 39.68
N ASP A 85 -7.97 7.07 40.02
CA ASP A 85 -9.22 6.29 39.90
C ASP A 85 -10.02 6.11 38.59
N GLN A 86 -10.49 4.87 38.47
CA GLN A 86 -11.17 4.20 37.35
C GLN A 86 -12.63 4.63 37.15
N GLU A 87 -13.09 4.62 35.90
CA GLU A 87 -14.44 4.13 35.57
C GLU A 87 -14.53 3.62 34.12
N HIS A 88 -15.10 2.42 33.96
CA HIS A 88 -15.28 1.72 32.69
C HIS A 88 -16.26 2.45 31.75
N ARG A 89 -15.73 3.02 30.67
CA ARG A 89 -16.47 3.27 29.43
C ARG A 89 -15.73 2.57 28.29
N ASN A 90 -16.46 1.83 27.45
CA ASN A 90 -15.97 1.28 26.18
C ASN A 90 -15.71 2.43 25.18
N LEU A 91 -14.74 3.28 25.49
CA LEU A 91 -14.16 4.28 24.60
C LEU A 91 -12.83 3.69 24.14
N SER A 92 -12.64 3.58 22.82
CA SER A 92 -11.33 3.29 22.24
C SER A 92 -10.29 4.21 22.91
N PRO A 93 -9.19 3.67 23.45
CA PRO A 93 -8.26 4.45 24.26
C PRO A 93 -7.72 5.61 23.44
N SER A 94 -7.82 6.80 24.02
CA SER A 94 -7.26 7.98 23.41
C SER A 94 -5.74 7.88 23.35
N VAL A 95 -5.19 7.97 22.14
CA VAL A 95 -3.75 7.96 21.91
C VAL A 95 -3.25 9.41 21.92
N THR A 96 -2.07 9.67 22.48
CA THR A 96 -1.36 10.94 22.35
C THR A 96 -0.09 10.74 21.53
N LEU A 97 0.18 11.64 20.56
CA LEU A 97 1.45 11.63 19.85
C LEU A 97 2.61 11.86 20.84
N ARG A 98 3.62 10.99 20.78
CA ARG A 98 4.85 11.15 21.56
C ARG A 98 6.04 10.82 20.69
N MET A 99 7.00 11.73 20.61
CA MET A 99 8.24 11.55 19.86
C MET A 99 9.02 10.32 20.37
N SER A 100 9.45 9.48 19.43
CA SER A 100 10.28 8.30 19.72
C SER A 100 11.77 8.63 19.86
N ASP A 101 12.50 7.85 20.66
CA ASP A 101 13.97 7.91 20.75
C ASP A 101 14.68 7.33 19.50
N LEU A 102 13.91 6.90 18.49
CA LEU A 102 14.39 6.42 17.20
C LEU A 102 14.94 7.55 16.31
N TYR A 103 14.56 8.81 16.53
CA TYR A 103 15.09 9.94 15.77
C TYR A 103 16.55 10.21 16.13
N ARG A 104 17.45 9.72 15.29
CA ARG A 104 18.89 9.79 15.50
C ARG A 104 19.61 10.13 14.20
N GLN A 105 20.65 10.93 14.33
CA GLN A 105 21.62 11.17 13.28
C GLN A 105 22.80 10.27 13.56
N HIS A 106 23.21 9.54 12.53
CA HIS A 106 24.36 8.67 12.58
C HIS A 106 25.45 9.25 11.68
N GLY A 107 26.69 9.31 12.18
CA GLY A 107 27.83 9.66 11.34
C GLY A 107 28.21 8.53 10.37
N ASP A 108 29.15 8.79 9.48
CA ASP A 108 29.65 7.81 8.51
C ASP A 108 30.16 6.54 9.22
N ASN A 109 29.83 5.37 8.67
CA ASN A 109 30.26 4.04 9.18
C ASN A 109 29.74 3.65 10.59
N TRP A 110 28.69 4.29 11.12
CA TRP A 110 28.18 4.02 12.47
C TRP A 110 27.86 2.55 12.81
N ALA A 111 27.54 1.70 11.83
CA ALA A 111 27.33 0.27 12.07
C ALA A 111 28.60 -0.58 12.06
N ARG A 112 29.73 -0.02 11.63
CA ARG A 112 31.03 -0.68 11.60
C ARG A 112 32.00 -0.11 12.64
N ASP A 113 31.74 1.11 13.10
CA ASP A 113 32.58 1.83 14.05
C ASP A 113 31.72 2.39 15.19
N SER A 114 31.93 1.83 16.39
CA SER A 114 31.23 2.24 17.62
C SER A 114 31.67 3.61 18.15
N SER A 115 32.70 4.22 17.57
CA SER A 115 33.19 5.56 17.94
C SER A 115 32.49 6.71 17.22
N VAL A 116 31.57 6.39 16.30
CA VAL A 116 30.87 7.37 15.47
C VAL A 116 29.73 8.04 16.24
N GLU A 117 29.50 9.33 15.97
CA GLU A 117 28.43 10.12 16.56
C GLU A 117 27.04 9.48 16.33
N ASN A 118 26.35 9.19 17.43
CA ASN A 118 24.94 8.77 17.46
C ASN A 118 24.18 9.80 18.31
N LEU A 119 23.77 10.88 17.65
CA LEU A 119 23.16 12.02 18.31
C LEU A 119 21.64 11.97 18.15
N PRO A 120 20.87 12.16 19.23
CA PRO A 120 19.43 12.37 19.13
C PRO A 120 19.11 13.54 18.20
N VAL A 121 18.12 13.37 17.34
CA VAL A 121 17.58 14.44 16.51
C VAL A 121 16.30 14.94 17.15
N ASP A 122 16.30 16.19 17.58
CA ASP A 122 15.12 16.82 18.14
C ASP A 122 14.11 17.14 17.03
N LYS A 123 12.91 16.56 17.13
CA LYS A 123 11.76 16.79 16.24
C LYS A 123 10.58 17.41 16.97
N THR A 124 10.78 17.94 18.18
CA THR A 124 9.70 18.46 19.04
C THR A 124 8.81 19.47 18.32
N ASP A 125 9.39 20.43 17.60
CA ASP A 125 8.64 21.44 16.84
C ASP A 125 7.78 20.83 15.71
N ASP A 126 8.32 19.83 15.01
CA ASP A 126 7.60 19.11 13.97
C ASP A 126 6.43 18.32 14.56
N PHE A 127 6.63 17.65 15.69
CA PHE A 127 5.58 16.93 16.43
C PHE A 127 4.48 17.86 16.92
N GLN A 128 4.84 19.00 17.50
CA GLN A 128 3.87 19.97 17.98
C GLN A 128 3.03 20.52 16.82
N LEU A 129 3.68 20.83 15.69
CA LEU A 129 2.99 21.33 14.50
C LEU A 129 2.02 20.27 13.93
N VAL A 130 2.45 19.01 13.83
CA VAL A 130 1.61 17.92 13.34
C VAL A 130 0.44 17.67 14.28
N SER A 131 0.68 17.62 15.59
CA SER A 131 -0.38 17.47 16.60
C SER A 131 -1.43 18.57 16.47
N ASN A 132 -0.99 19.83 16.41
CA ASN A 132 -1.89 20.97 16.27
C ASN A 132 -2.76 20.87 14.99
N MET A 133 -2.17 20.49 13.86
CA MET A 133 -2.93 20.32 12.62
C MET A 133 -3.93 19.17 12.69
N MET A 134 -3.56 18.05 13.33
CA MET A 134 -4.46 16.92 13.54
C MET A 134 -5.64 17.32 14.44
N ASP A 135 -5.39 18.06 15.52
CA ASP A 135 -6.42 18.57 16.44
C ASP A 135 -7.37 19.55 15.74
N GLU A 136 -6.84 20.48 14.93
CA GLU A 136 -7.65 21.42 14.16
C GLU A 136 -8.55 20.70 13.15
N ILE A 137 -8.01 19.72 12.42
CA ILE A 137 -8.78 18.91 11.47
C ILE A 137 -9.84 18.10 12.21
N HIS A 138 -9.49 17.48 13.35
CA HIS A 138 -10.43 16.73 14.17
C HIS A 138 -11.62 17.59 14.59
N HIS A 139 -11.34 18.75 15.18
CA HIS A 139 -12.37 19.69 15.63
C HIS A 139 -13.28 20.12 14.47
N TYR A 140 -12.70 20.41 13.30
CA TYR A 140 -13.47 20.77 12.12
C TYR A 140 -14.35 19.61 11.61
N VAL A 141 -13.87 18.37 11.63
CA VAL A 141 -14.62 17.22 11.11
C VAL A 141 -15.75 16.78 12.06
N VAL A 142 -15.55 16.83 13.37
CA VAL A 142 -16.57 16.42 14.36
C VAL A 142 -17.74 17.39 14.44
N THR A 143 -17.54 18.66 14.07
CA THR A 143 -18.59 19.69 14.18
C THR A 143 -19.72 19.56 13.15
N LEU A 144 -19.47 19.00 11.96
CA LEU A 144 -20.47 18.83 10.91
C LEU A 144 -20.32 17.46 10.24
N GLU A 145 -21.38 16.66 10.19
CA GLU A 145 -21.34 15.32 9.60
C GLU A 145 -20.92 15.34 8.11
N GLU A 146 -21.31 16.39 7.37
CA GLU A 146 -20.90 16.62 5.97
C GLU A 146 -19.38 16.72 5.80
N ASN A 147 -18.64 17.15 6.84
CA ASN A 147 -17.18 17.25 6.79
C ASN A 147 -16.50 15.89 6.83
N LYS A 148 -17.15 14.85 7.38
CA LYS A 148 -16.61 13.47 7.40
C LYS A 148 -16.55 12.88 6.00
N ASP A 149 -17.58 13.12 5.21
CA ASP A 149 -17.65 12.71 3.81
C ASP A 149 -16.62 13.44 2.94
N LYS A 150 -16.47 14.76 3.16
CA LYS A 150 -15.46 15.57 2.49
C LYS A 150 -14.05 15.08 2.82
N LEU A 151 -13.78 14.78 4.09
CA LEU A 151 -12.52 14.20 4.53
C LEU A 151 -12.27 12.83 3.87
N ALA A 152 -13.23 11.91 3.86
CA ALA A 152 -13.04 10.60 3.25
C ALA A 152 -12.67 10.72 1.76
N SER A 153 -13.31 11.66 1.04
CA SER A 153 -12.92 11.98 -0.34
C SER A 153 -11.50 12.54 -0.46
N ILE A 154 -11.07 13.39 0.46
CA ILE A 154 -9.69 13.90 0.50
C ILE A 154 -8.71 12.77 0.80
N MET A 155 -9.02 11.88 1.73
CA MET A 155 -8.17 10.73 2.08
C MET A 155 -8.01 9.78 0.90
N MET A 156 -9.09 9.46 0.18
CA MET A 156 -9.00 8.67 -1.06
C MET A 156 -8.12 9.33 -2.12
N GLU A 157 -8.19 10.66 -2.24
CA GLU A 157 -7.33 11.41 -3.16
C GLU A 157 -5.84 11.31 -2.75
N GLU A 158 -5.53 11.49 -1.47
CA GLU A 158 -4.15 11.36 -0.99
C GLU A 158 -3.64 9.91 -1.09
N MET A 159 -4.50 8.90 -0.86
CA MET A 159 -4.17 7.49 -1.13
C MET A 159 -3.85 7.23 -2.61
N ALA A 160 -4.60 7.84 -3.53
CA ALA A 160 -4.35 7.71 -4.96
C ALA A 160 -3.02 8.37 -5.38
N LYS A 161 -2.58 9.46 -4.72
CA LYS A 161 -1.23 10.03 -4.92
C LYS A 161 -0.12 9.08 -4.49
N VAL A 162 -0.32 8.35 -3.38
CA VAL A 162 0.61 7.30 -2.95
C VAL A 162 0.72 6.19 -3.99
N VAL A 163 -0.40 5.76 -4.58
CA VAL A 163 -0.43 4.78 -5.67
C VAL A 163 0.32 5.32 -6.89
N HIS A 164 0.09 6.57 -7.27
CA HIS A 164 0.77 7.21 -8.39
C HIS A 164 2.29 7.26 -8.19
N GLY A 165 2.76 7.92 -7.13
CA GLY A 165 4.19 8.07 -6.84
C GLY A 165 4.89 6.72 -6.64
N SER A 166 4.18 5.71 -6.15
CA SER A 166 4.76 4.38 -5.99
C SER A 166 4.96 3.61 -7.29
N ASN A 167 4.17 3.90 -8.33
CA ASN A 167 4.24 3.27 -9.65
C ASN A 167 5.02 4.12 -10.67
N GLU A 168 5.21 5.43 -10.44
CA GLU A 168 5.98 6.32 -11.33
C GLU A 168 7.49 6.02 -11.33
N LYS A 169 7.93 4.97 -10.62
CA LYS A 169 9.34 4.61 -10.45
C LYS A 169 10.13 4.38 -11.73
N SER A 170 9.51 4.29 -12.90
CA SER A 170 10.15 4.04 -14.20
C SER A 170 10.02 5.17 -15.25
N ARG A 171 9.53 6.38 -14.91
CA ARG A 171 9.20 7.46 -15.88
C ARG A 171 8.23 7.00 -17.00
N LYS A 172 7.47 5.96 -16.68
CA LYS A 172 6.66 5.12 -17.58
C LYS A 172 5.29 4.76 -16.97
N GLY A 173 4.98 5.36 -15.81
CA GLY A 173 3.73 5.15 -15.09
C GLY A 173 2.51 5.73 -15.83
N LEU A 174 1.33 5.41 -15.29
CA LEU A 174 0.09 6.07 -15.68
C LEU A 174 0.11 7.54 -15.20
N GLY A 175 -0.50 8.46 -15.93
CA GLY A 175 -0.58 9.86 -15.50
C GLY A 175 -1.39 10.01 -14.20
N LEU A 176 -1.20 11.11 -13.46
CA LEU A 176 -1.87 11.32 -12.19
C LEU A 176 -3.40 11.30 -12.33
N ASP A 177 -3.97 11.98 -13.34
CA ASP A 177 -5.42 12.05 -13.54
C ASP A 177 -6.05 10.66 -13.78
N GLU A 178 -5.48 9.88 -14.70
CA GLU A 178 -5.92 8.49 -14.94
C GLU A 178 -5.73 7.64 -13.67
N THR A 179 -4.64 7.86 -12.91
CA THR A 179 -4.40 7.12 -11.66
C THR A 179 -5.49 7.42 -10.63
N MET A 180 -5.86 8.69 -10.49
CA MET A 180 -6.94 9.14 -9.59
C MET A 180 -8.28 8.49 -9.97
N GLU A 181 -8.60 8.41 -11.25
CA GLU A 181 -9.83 7.80 -11.74
C GLU A 181 -9.91 6.31 -11.37
N TYR A 182 -8.89 5.52 -11.72
CA TYR A 182 -8.86 4.10 -11.38
C TYR A 182 -8.87 3.86 -9.88
N CYS A 183 -8.10 4.64 -9.10
CA CYS A 183 -8.08 4.51 -7.66
C CYS A 183 -9.45 4.81 -7.05
N ARG A 184 -10.14 5.86 -7.53
CA ARG A 184 -11.51 6.20 -7.08
C ARG A 184 -12.45 5.02 -7.31
N MET A 185 -12.48 4.47 -8.52
CA MET A 185 -13.34 3.33 -8.84
C MET A 185 -13.07 2.14 -7.91
N VAL A 186 -11.79 1.79 -7.71
CA VAL A 186 -11.41 0.68 -6.81
C VAL A 186 -11.81 0.97 -5.36
N PHE A 187 -11.53 2.16 -4.84
CA PHE A 187 -11.84 2.52 -3.45
C PHE A 187 -13.34 2.65 -3.17
N GLU A 188 -14.14 2.93 -4.21
CA GLU A 188 -15.60 2.91 -4.16
C GLU A 188 -16.20 1.49 -4.27
N GLY A 189 -15.36 0.47 -4.50
CA GLY A 189 -15.77 -0.94 -4.54
C GLY A 189 -16.10 -1.45 -5.94
N VAL A 190 -15.75 -0.72 -7.01
CA VAL A 190 -15.95 -1.18 -8.38
C VAL A 190 -15.01 -2.35 -8.69
N THR A 191 -15.58 -3.51 -8.98
CA THR A 191 -14.85 -4.74 -9.35
C THR A 191 -14.83 -4.96 -10.86
N GLY A 192 -13.88 -5.75 -11.35
CA GLY A 192 -13.88 -6.19 -12.75
C GLY A 192 -13.56 -5.07 -13.75
N LEU A 193 -12.73 -4.10 -13.35
CA LEU A 193 -12.24 -3.04 -14.24
C LEU A 193 -11.54 -3.65 -15.46
N GLU A 194 -12.28 -3.72 -16.57
CA GLU A 194 -11.78 -4.30 -17.81
C GLU A 194 -10.90 -3.26 -18.54
N TYR A 195 -9.69 -3.68 -18.89
CA TYR A 195 -8.73 -2.86 -19.60
C TYR A 195 -9.08 -2.83 -21.09
N SER A 196 -10.11 -2.07 -21.47
CA SER A 196 -10.48 -1.99 -22.89
C SER A 196 -9.37 -1.29 -23.69
N GLU A 197 -8.73 -2.05 -24.59
CA GLU A 197 -7.78 -1.55 -25.60
C GLU A 197 -8.48 -0.77 -26.74
N ARG A 198 -9.78 -0.49 -26.59
CA ARG A 198 -10.64 0.12 -27.62
C ARG A 198 -11.30 1.41 -27.13
N THR A 199 -10.83 2.01 -26.03
CA THR A 199 -11.36 3.30 -25.58
C THR A 199 -10.67 4.46 -26.28
N PRO A 200 -11.36 5.56 -26.61
CA PRO A 200 -10.73 6.74 -27.23
C PRO A 200 -9.46 7.21 -26.50
N GLU A 201 -9.41 7.08 -25.18
CA GLU A 201 -8.27 7.42 -24.33
C GLU A 201 -7.08 6.48 -24.54
N TYR A 202 -7.33 5.18 -24.72
CA TYR A 202 -6.29 4.21 -25.07
C TYR A 202 -5.68 4.53 -26.43
N GLN A 203 -6.52 4.81 -27.43
CA GLN A 203 -6.10 5.17 -28.78
C GLN A 203 -5.27 6.46 -28.79
N ALA A 204 -5.72 7.52 -28.11
CA ALA A 204 -4.98 8.78 -28.01
C ALA A 204 -3.62 8.61 -27.30
N LYS A 205 -3.54 7.73 -26.31
CA LYS A 205 -2.28 7.43 -25.61
C LYS A 205 -1.34 6.59 -26.47
N LEU A 206 -1.87 5.60 -27.19
CA LEU A 206 -1.11 4.79 -28.14
C LEU A 206 -0.49 5.68 -29.22
N GLU A 207 -1.26 6.59 -29.81
CA GLU A 207 -0.76 7.56 -30.79
C GLU A 207 0.39 8.41 -30.23
N LYS A 208 0.26 8.93 -29.00
CA LYS A 208 1.32 9.69 -28.32
C LYS A 208 2.59 8.88 -28.09
N LEU A 209 2.50 7.60 -27.75
CA LEU A 209 3.67 6.75 -27.52
C LEU A 209 4.31 6.28 -28.83
N VAL A 210 3.51 6.05 -29.88
CA VAL A 210 4.00 5.76 -31.24
C VAL A 210 4.73 6.97 -31.82
N LEU A 211 4.20 8.19 -31.63
CA LEU A 211 4.88 9.45 -32.00
C LEU A 211 6.23 9.64 -31.29
N LYS A 212 6.45 8.98 -30.15
CA LYS A 212 7.72 8.96 -29.40
C LYS A 212 8.60 7.76 -29.75
N ASP A 213 8.30 7.06 -30.84
CA ASP A 213 9.04 5.93 -31.39
C ASP A 213 9.22 4.75 -30.41
N MET A 214 8.17 4.47 -29.60
CA MET A 214 8.19 3.35 -28.66
C MET A 214 7.52 2.09 -29.24
N GLU A 215 8.34 1.13 -29.71
CA GLU A 215 7.90 -0.15 -30.30
C GLU A 215 6.96 -1.01 -29.42
N PHE A 216 6.97 -0.82 -28.08
CA PHE A 216 6.19 -1.62 -27.13
C PHE A 216 5.01 -0.87 -26.48
N ALA A 217 4.55 0.22 -27.10
CA ALA A 217 3.53 1.12 -26.56
C ALA A 217 2.22 0.43 -26.08
N PRO A 218 1.60 -0.51 -26.82
CA PRO A 218 0.37 -1.18 -26.37
C PRO A 218 0.55 -1.94 -25.05
N ASN A 219 1.56 -2.82 -24.99
CA ASN A 219 1.85 -3.65 -23.82
C ASN A 219 2.20 -2.79 -22.59
N HIS A 220 2.88 -1.68 -22.84
CA HIS A 220 3.23 -0.72 -21.81
C HIS A 220 1.99 -0.05 -21.21
N ILE A 221 1.05 0.42 -22.03
CA ILE A 221 -0.19 1.04 -21.54
C ILE A 221 -1.00 0.06 -20.68
N VAL A 222 -1.20 -1.16 -21.17
CA VAL A 222 -1.97 -2.19 -20.45
C VAL A 222 -1.28 -2.55 -19.13
N ARG A 223 0.05 -2.71 -19.15
CA ARG A 223 0.84 -2.99 -17.95
C ARG A 223 0.74 -1.86 -16.92
N SER A 224 0.95 -0.60 -17.32
CA SER A 224 0.89 0.54 -16.40
C SER A 224 -0.50 0.72 -15.79
N ARG A 225 -1.58 0.49 -16.56
CA ARG A 225 -2.96 0.49 -16.02
C ARG A 225 -3.17 -0.64 -15.02
N ARG A 226 -2.71 -1.86 -15.34
CA ARG A 226 -2.79 -3.01 -14.44
C ARG A 226 -2.02 -2.79 -13.15
N GLU A 227 -0.80 -2.25 -13.23
CA GLU A 227 0.03 -1.89 -12.07
C GLU A 227 -0.70 -0.91 -11.13
N VAL A 228 -1.37 0.11 -11.67
CA VAL A 228 -2.17 1.06 -10.88
C VAL A 228 -3.38 0.39 -10.22
N VAL A 229 -4.19 -0.35 -11.00
CA VAL A 229 -5.40 -0.99 -10.47
C VAL A 229 -5.06 -2.02 -9.40
N GLN A 230 -4.05 -2.85 -9.61
CA GLN A 230 -3.64 -3.86 -8.62
C GLN A 230 -3.05 -3.23 -7.37
N HIS A 231 -2.30 -2.12 -7.52
CA HIS A 231 -1.83 -1.38 -6.37
C HIS A 231 -3.00 -0.78 -5.57
N ALA A 232 -3.94 -0.12 -6.23
CA ALA A 232 -5.15 0.39 -5.57
C ALA A 232 -5.93 -0.74 -4.87
N ALA A 233 -6.07 -1.90 -5.51
CA ALA A 233 -6.77 -3.05 -4.92
C ALA A 233 -6.02 -3.63 -3.70
N ALA A 234 -4.70 -3.73 -3.77
CA ALA A 234 -3.88 -4.15 -2.64
C ALA A 234 -3.95 -3.14 -1.48
N PHE A 235 -3.95 -1.83 -1.78
CA PHE A 235 -4.11 -0.78 -0.77
C PHE A 235 -5.49 -0.85 -0.12
N TYR A 236 -6.53 -1.02 -0.91
CA TYR A 236 -7.89 -1.24 -0.44
C TYR A 236 -7.97 -2.46 0.49
N HIS A 237 -7.37 -3.58 0.11
CA HIS A 237 -7.41 -4.82 0.88
C HIS A 237 -6.70 -4.71 2.23
N ILE A 238 -5.48 -4.16 2.28
CA ILE A 238 -4.75 -4.02 3.56
C ILE A 238 -5.42 -2.99 4.48
N VAL A 239 -5.95 -1.88 3.94
CA VAL A 239 -6.67 -0.87 4.73
C VAL A 239 -7.99 -1.44 5.26
N THR A 240 -8.75 -2.15 4.42
CA THR A 240 -10.00 -2.78 4.87
C THR A 240 -9.72 -3.79 5.99
N SER A 241 -8.73 -4.66 5.82
CA SER A 241 -8.42 -5.70 6.81
C SER A 241 -7.86 -5.10 8.12
N PHE A 242 -6.83 -4.26 8.02
CA PHE A 242 -6.12 -3.75 9.20
C PHE A 242 -6.85 -2.59 9.90
N VAL A 243 -7.44 -1.68 9.13
CA VAL A 243 -8.06 -0.45 9.64
C VAL A 243 -9.55 -0.64 9.88
N THR A 244 -10.29 -1.22 8.92
CA THR A 244 -11.76 -1.35 9.01
C THR A 244 -12.18 -2.56 9.83
N ASN A 245 -11.58 -3.72 9.59
CA ASN A 245 -11.93 -4.96 10.27
C ASN A 245 -11.13 -5.19 11.56
N ASP A 246 -10.25 -4.24 11.90
CA ASP A 246 -9.39 -4.27 13.10
C ASP A 246 -8.56 -5.56 13.25
N MET A 247 -8.20 -6.17 12.11
CA MET A 247 -7.31 -7.32 12.10
C MET A 247 -5.86 -6.88 12.37
N MET A 248 -5.02 -7.79 12.83
CA MET A 248 -3.57 -7.57 12.92
C MET A 248 -2.89 -7.82 11.56
N ILE A 249 -1.75 -7.15 11.33
CA ILE A 249 -0.92 -7.42 10.15
C ILE A 249 -0.21 -8.76 10.36
N SER A 250 -0.74 -9.84 9.76
CA SER A 250 -0.15 -11.18 9.77
C SER A 250 0.68 -11.48 8.52
N GLU A 251 1.41 -12.60 8.51
CA GLU A 251 2.10 -13.06 7.30
C GLU A 251 1.10 -13.37 6.17
N GLU A 252 -0.06 -13.91 6.50
CA GLU A 252 -1.15 -14.21 5.57
C GLU A 252 -1.66 -12.93 4.91
N LEU A 253 -2.01 -11.91 5.70
CA LEU A 253 -2.46 -10.62 5.16
C LEU A 253 -1.41 -9.99 4.23
N ILE A 254 -0.13 -10.06 4.62
CA ILE A 254 0.97 -9.55 3.78
C ILE A 254 1.05 -10.34 2.45
N LYS A 255 0.92 -11.67 2.49
CA LYS A 255 0.96 -12.52 1.30
C LYS A 255 -0.24 -12.31 0.38
N GLU A 256 -1.45 -12.24 0.94
CA GLU A 256 -2.68 -11.96 0.19
C GLU A 256 -2.62 -10.58 -0.47
N THR A 257 -2.22 -9.55 0.28
CA THR A 257 -1.99 -8.20 -0.25
C THR A 257 -0.95 -8.21 -1.37
N HIS A 258 0.16 -8.93 -1.18
CA HIS A 258 1.19 -9.06 -2.22
C HIS A 258 0.68 -9.80 -3.47
N GLN A 259 -0.14 -10.84 -3.30
CA GLN A 259 -0.74 -11.55 -4.41
C GLN A 259 -1.59 -10.62 -5.26
N ILE A 260 -2.45 -9.81 -4.64
CA ILE A 260 -3.25 -8.79 -5.33
C ILE A 260 -2.33 -7.82 -6.06
N LEU A 261 -1.33 -7.28 -5.36
CA LEU A 261 -0.42 -6.24 -5.87
C LEU A 261 0.30 -6.65 -7.17
N VAL A 262 0.69 -7.92 -7.31
CA VAL A 262 1.44 -8.41 -8.48
C VAL A 262 0.59 -9.22 -9.46
N ASN A 263 -0.71 -9.35 -9.21
CA ASN A 263 -1.59 -10.19 -10.01
C ASN A 263 -1.63 -9.73 -11.49
N GLY A 264 -1.29 -10.65 -12.39
CA GLY A 264 -1.23 -10.41 -13.82
C GLY A 264 -0.08 -9.48 -14.26
N ILE A 265 0.87 -9.14 -13.38
CA ILE A 265 2.05 -8.34 -13.71
C ILE A 265 3.21 -9.32 -13.90
N GLY A 266 3.54 -9.65 -15.16
CA GLY A 266 4.60 -10.61 -15.45
C GLY A 266 5.97 -10.16 -14.93
N SER A 267 6.72 -11.09 -14.34
CA SER A 267 8.11 -10.88 -13.91
C SER A 267 9.04 -10.99 -15.12
N GLY A 268 9.47 -9.85 -15.66
CA GLY A 268 10.51 -9.76 -16.70
C GLY A 268 10.09 -9.22 -18.08
N SER A 269 11.09 -8.98 -18.94
CA SER A 269 10.99 -8.44 -20.30
C SER A 269 10.32 -9.37 -21.33
N ALA A 270 9.96 -10.59 -20.93
CA ALA A 270 9.38 -11.60 -21.82
C ALA A 270 7.86 -11.42 -22.09
N GLY A 271 7.27 -10.31 -21.64
CA GLY A 271 5.84 -10.05 -21.82
C GLY A 271 4.96 -11.15 -21.21
N PHE A 272 3.76 -11.30 -21.77
CA PHE A 272 2.70 -12.23 -21.36
C PHE A 272 3.13 -13.70 -21.19
N LEU A 273 4.32 -14.09 -21.67
CA LEU A 273 4.82 -15.47 -21.65
C LEU A 273 5.54 -15.86 -20.33
N SER A 274 5.92 -14.90 -19.48
CA SER A 274 6.50 -15.14 -18.14
C SER A 274 5.44 -14.96 -17.04
N ASN A 275 4.27 -15.58 -17.23
CA ASN A 275 3.12 -15.45 -16.32
C ASN A 275 3.15 -16.48 -15.19
N LYS A 276 4.35 -16.81 -14.66
CA LYS A 276 4.43 -17.67 -13.48
C LYS A 276 3.99 -16.84 -12.29
N GLU A 277 2.80 -17.12 -11.78
CA GLU A 277 2.23 -16.45 -10.62
C GLU A 277 3.18 -16.61 -9.43
N HIS A 278 3.72 -15.48 -8.96
CA HIS A 278 4.61 -15.41 -7.78
C HIS A 278 3.98 -14.58 -6.65
N GLY A 279 2.69 -14.25 -6.80
CA GLY A 279 1.90 -13.56 -5.79
C GLY A 279 1.90 -14.34 -4.48
N GLY A 280 1.95 -13.64 -3.36
CA GLY A 280 1.88 -14.25 -2.01
C GLY A 280 2.99 -15.25 -1.63
N SER A 281 3.99 -15.46 -2.48
CA SER A 281 5.02 -16.48 -2.25
C SER A 281 6.38 -15.85 -1.97
N TYR A 282 7.01 -16.23 -0.86
CA TYR A 282 8.37 -15.79 -0.58
C TYR A 282 9.35 -16.28 -1.65
N ARG A 283 10.36 -15.46 -1.95
CA ARG A 283 11.38 -15.82 -2.93
C ARG A 283 12.18 -17.03 -2.45
N THR A 284 12.53 -17.89 -3.39
CA THR A 284 13.36 -19.08 -3.18
C THR A 284 14.82 -18.86 -3.62
N GLU A 285 15.10 -17.73 -4.25
CA GLU A 285 16.40 -17.36 -4.79
C GLU A 285 17.01 -16.22 -3.97
N ASP A 286 18.33 -16.24 -3.87
CA ASP A 286 19.09 -15.14 -3.29
C ASP A 286 19.16 -13.98 -4.29
N VAL A 287 19.02 -12.76 -3.78
CA VAL A 287 18.95 -11.55 -4.61
C VAL A 287 19.89 -10.49 -4.06
N PHE A 288 20.26 -9.57 -4.94
CA PHE A 288 21.13 -8.45 -4.65
C PHE A 288 20.39 -7.15 -4.93
N VAL A 289 20.64 -6.14 -4.10
CA VAL A 289 20.27 -4.75 -4.38
C VAL A 289 21.57 -3.98 -4.55
N GLY A 290 21.86 -3.57 -5.78
CA GLY A 290 23.19 -3.07 -6.14
C GLY A 290 24.26 -4.15 -5.92
N ALA A 291 25.30 -3.82 -5.16
CA ALA A 291 26.37 -4.75 -4.79
C ALA A 291 26.07 -5.57 -3.51
N MET A 292 24.95 -5.31 -2.85
CA MET A 292 24.66 -5.86 -1.52
C MET A 292 23.77 -7.09 -1.60
N ALA A 293 24.22 -8.17 -0.94
CA ALA A 293 23.45 -9.39 -0.77
C ALA A 293 22.36 -9.17 0.29
N LEU A 294 21.11 -9.45 -0.06
CA LEU A 294 19.99 -9.45 0.88
C LEU A 294 19.98 -10.77 1.69
N PRO A 295 19.16 -10.87 2.76
CA PRO A 295 19.05 -12.09 3.56
C PRO A 295 18.83 -13.33 2.70
N LYS A 296 19.40 -14.48 3.07
CA LYS A 296 19.25 -15.71 2.28
C LYS A 296 17.80 -16.15 2.19
N ALA A 297 17.37 -16.66 1.03
CA ALA A 297 15.98 -17.04 0.77
C ALA A 297 15.39 -17.98 1.85
N ASN A 298 16.19 -18.94 2.32
CA ASN A 298 15.77 -19.89 3.36
C ASN A 298 15.56 -19.25 4.75
N THR A 299 16.06 -18.04 5.00
CA THR A 299 15.88 -17.31 6.27
C THR A 299 14.63 -16.44 6.30
N ILE A 300 14.05 -16.12 5.13
CA ILE A 300 12.91 -15.19 4.98
C ILE A 300 11.71 -15.60 5.84
N PRO A 301 11.25 -16.87 5.86
CA PRO A 301 10.09 -17.23 6.67
C PRO A 301 10.29 -16.96 8.16
N ALA A 302 11.51 -17.17 8.68
CA ALA A 302 11.81 -16.89 10.08
C ALA A 302 11.88 -15.37 10.34
N ALA A 303 12.47 -14.61 9.42
CA ALA A 303 12.57 -13.16 9.53
C ALA A 303 11.20 -12.47 9.47
N MET A 304 10.31 -12.89 8.56
CA MET A 304 8.94 -12.38 8.46
C MET A 304 8.10 -12.69 9.70
N ARG A 305 8.15 -13.94 10.20
CA ARG A 305 7.54 -14.31 11.50
C ARG A 305 8.04 -13.46 12.66
N SER A 306 9.33 -13.13 12.67
CA SER A 306 9.92 -12.30 13.71
C SER A 306 9.41 -10.86 13.63
N MET A 307 9.42 -10.29 12.42
CA MET A 307 8.94 -8.93 12.17
C MET A 307 7.46 -8.76 12.54
N VAL A 308 6.60 -9.68 12.11
CA VAL A 308 5.15 -9.65 12.42
C VAL A 308 4.89 -9.72 13.93
N ARG A 309 5.55 -10.64 14.64
CA ARG A 309 5.44 -10.75 16.10
C ARG A 309 5.94 -9.51 16.83
N LYS A 310 7.01 -8.87 16.32
CA LYS A 310 7.50 -7.61 16.87
C LYS A 310 6.47 -6.49 16.66
N LEU A 311 5.89 -6.40 15.46
CA LEU A 311 4.87 -5.39 15.14
C LEU A 311 3.68 -5.50 16.08
N GLU A 312 3.16 -6.71 16.24
CA GLU A 312 2.06 -6.99 17.18
C GLU A 312 2.42 -6.53 18.60
N LYS A 313 3.60 -6.89 19.10
CA LYS A 313 4.06 -6.49 20.44
C LYS A 313 4.21 -4.98 20.60
N ASP A 314 4.77 -4.30 19.60
CA ASP A 314 4.97 -2.84 19.65
C ASP A 314 3.64 -2.10 19.58
N LEU A 315 2.68 -2.59 18.80
CA LEU A 315 1.32 -2.07 18.75
C LEU A 315 0.58 -2.27 20.07
N ASP A 316 0.69 -3.47 20.66
CA ASP A 316 0.15 -3.76 21.98
C ASP A 316 0.70 -2.83 23.06
N ALA A 317 2.01 -2.55 23.01
CA ALA A 317 2.67 -1.63 23.94
C ALA A 317 2.19 -0.19 23.71
N ALA A 318 2.07 0.24 22.46
CA ALA A 318 1.56 1.56 22.08
C ALA A 318 0.15 1.80 22.61
N VAL A 319 -0.75 0.82 22.47
CA VAL A 319 -2.12 0.89 22.99
C VAL A 319 -2.13 0.93 24.52
N LYS A 320 -1.34 0.08 25.20
CA LYS A 320 -1.26 0.04 26.67
C LYS A 320 -0.72 1.33 27.28
N LEU A 321 0.25 1.95 26.62
CA LEU A 321 0.87 3.19 27.09
C LEU A 321 0.03 4.44 26.75
N GLY A 322 -0.90 4.34 25.81
CA GLY A 322 -1.73 5.46 25.33
C GLY A 322 -0.92 6.57 24.65
N ARG A 323 0.39 6.39 24.42
CA ARG A 323 1.27 7.40 23.84
C ARG A 323 2.31 6.73 22.96
N PHE A 324 2.35 7.08 21.68
CA PHE A 324 3.38 6.57 20.77
C PHE A 324 3.56 7.43 19.52
N ASP A 325 4.55 7.04 18.75
CA ASP A 325 4.96 7.67 17.50
C ASP A 325 4.53 6.84 16.29
N PRO A 326 3.41 7.15 15.63
CA PRO A 326 2.98 6.41 14.45
C PRO A 326 3.93 6.58 13.26
N PHE A 327 4.69 7.69 13.20
CA PHE A 327 5.59 7.99 12.10
C PHE A 327 6.86 7.14 12.19
N ALA A 328 7.48 7.11 13.37
CA ALA A 328 8.64 6.27 13.62
C ALA A 328 8.30 4.77 13.56
N LEU A 329 7.13 4.37 14.08
CA LEU A 329 6.67 2.98 13.98
C LEU A 329 6.47 2.56 12.51
N ALA A 330 5.74 3.35 11.72
CA ALA A 330 5.52 3.05 10.31
C ALA A 330 6.84 2.99 9.52
N ALA A 331 7.78 3.89 9.82
CA ALA A 331 9.12 3.87 9.24
C ALA A 331 9.91 2.62 9.64
N GLU A 332 9.91 2.22 10.92
CA GLU A 332 10.62 1.03 11.39
C GLU A 332 10.17 -0.24 10.66
N TYR A 333 8.86 -0.42 10.48
CA TYR A 333 8.35 -1.63 9.81
C TYR A 333 8.47 -1.58 8.29
N CYS A 334 8.46 -0.39 7.69
CA CYS A 334 8.82 -0.22 6.29
C CYS A 334 10.29 -0.61 6.05
N ASP A 335 11.18 -0.14 6.92
CA ASP A 335 12.61 -0.38 6.90
C ASP A 335 12.95 -1.86 7.11
N ARG A 336 12.36 -2.49 8.13
CA ARG A 336 12.52 -3.93 8.38
C ARG A 336 12.04 -4.77 7.19
N PHE A 337 10.88 -4.43 6.62
CA PHE A 337 10.32 -5.19 5.50
C PHE A 337 11.23 -5.14 4.26
N VAL A 338 11.74 -3.94 3.90
CA VAL A 338 12.57 -3.79 2.70
C VAL A 338 13.92 -4.49 2.86
N ASN A 339 14.46 -4.52 4.08
CA ASN A 339 15.68 -5.25 4.44
C ASN A 339 15.52 -6.77 4.41
N ILE A 340 14.36 -7.31 4.81
CA ILE A 340 14.04 -8.74 4.65
C ILE A 340 13.89 -9.10 3.17
N HIS A 341 13.27 -8.20 2.40
CA HIS A 341 13.00 -8.35 0.97
C HIS A 341 12.34 -9.69 0.62
N PRO A 342 11.15 -9.98 1.17
CA PRO A 342 10.60 -11.33 1.19
C PRO A 342 10.15 -11.87 -0.17
N PHE A 343 9.78 -11.00 -1.10
CA PHE A 343 9.18 -11.38 -2.38
C PHE A 343 10.17 -11.23 -3.56
N ARG A 344 9.81 -11.80 -4.72
CA ARG A 344 10.61 -11.69 -5.95
C ARG A 344 10.57 -10.29 -6.57
N ASP A 345 9.42 -9.64 -6.52
CA ASP A 345 9.17 -8.28 -6.99
C ASP A 345 8.10 -7.64 -6.08
N GLY A 346 7.86 -6.34 -6.21
CA GLY A 346 6.81 -5.64 -5.48
C GLY A 346 7.18 -5.26 -4.05
N ASN A 347 8.37 -5.64 -3.54
CA ASN A 347 8.78 -5.34 -2.16
C ASN A 347 8.71 -3.85 -1.82
N GLY A 348 9.20 -2.99 -2.72
CA GLY A 348 9.12 -1.54 -2.54
C GLY A 348 7.70 -0.99 -2.56
N ARG A 349 6.74 -1.62 -3.24
CA ARG A 349 5.32 -1.21 -3.19
C ARG A 349 4.66 -1.74 -1.93
N MET A 350 4.91 -3.00 -1.56
CA MET A 350 4.44 -3.61 -0.32
C MET A 350 4.88 -2.87 0.94
N CYS A 351 6.15 -2.45 1.05
CA CYS A 351 6.61 -1.74 2.24
C CYS A 351 5.88 -0.40 2.44
N ARG A 352 5.57 0.32 1.35
CA ARG A 352 4.79 1.56 1.38
C ARG A 352 3.31 1.34 1.68
N LEU A 353 2.75 0.20 1.28
CA LEU A 353 1.41 -0.23 1.70
C LEU A 353 1.35 -0.50 3.21
N VAL A 354 2.33 -1.23 3.76
CA VAL A 354 2.43 -1.50 5.20
C VAL A 354 2.61 -0.20 5.99
N LEU A 355 3.53 0.67 5.55
CA LEU A 355 3.76 1.99 6.14
C LEU A 355 2.45 2.79 6.21
N ASN A 356 1.75 2.91 5.08
CA ASN A 356 0.53 3.71 5.01
C ASN A 356 -0.66 3.05 5.73
N ALA A 357 -0.73 1.72 5.83
CA ALA A 357 -1.75 1.05 6.64
C ALA A 357 -1.59 1.41 8.13
N ILE A 358 -0.35 1.45 8.63
CA ILE A 358 -0.02 1.90 10.00
C ILE A 358 -0.40 3.38 10.18
N LEU A 359 0.02 4.25 9.27
CA LEU A 359 -0.31 5.67 9.35
C LEU A 359 -1.81 5.94 9.27
N ILE A 360 -2.55 5.23 8.43
CA ILE A 360 -4.01 5.39 8.35
C ILE A 360 -4.67 4.91 9.65
N LYS A 361 -4.24 3.78 10.21
CA LYS A 361 -4.85 3.25 11.44
C LYS A 361 -4.62 4.17 12.64
N TYR A 362 -3.44 4.77 12.73
CA TYR A 362 -3.01 5.42 13.98
C TYR A 362 -2.79 6.91 13.88
N ALA A 363 -2.66 7.46 12.68
CA ALA A 363 -2.58 8.90 12.46
C ALA A 363 -3.60 9.39 11.42
N GLY A 364 -4.39 8.46 10.83
CA GLY A 364 -5.36 8.62 9.72
C GLY A 364 -4.96 9.58 8.61
N ILE A 365 -3.66 9.58 8.33
CA ILE A 365 -3.08 10.23 7.17
C ILE A 365 -2.38 9.19 6.32
N VAL A 366 -1.88 9.64 5.17
CA VAL A 366 -0.91 8.92 4.36
C VAL A 366 0.38 9.72 4.24
N ALA A 367 1.47 9.05 3.92
CA ALA A 367 2.75 9.67 3.58
C ALA A 367 3.22 9.14 2.22
N ASN A 368 3.42 10.06 1.27
CA ASN A 368 3.88 9.72 -0.07
C ASN A 368 5.40 9.71 -0.16
N VAL A 369 6.01 8.68 0.42
CA VAL A 369 7.46 8.57 0.48
C VAL A 369 8.03 8.19 -0.90
N GLY A 370 8.90 9.05 -1.42
CA GLY A 370 9.61 8.87 -2.68
C GLY A 370 8.79 9.22 -3.93
N GLU A 371 7.89 10.21 -3.82
CA GLU A 371 7.08 10.76 -4.93
C GLU A 371 7.92 11.62 -5.88
N HIS A 372 8.66 12.60 -5.34
CA HIS A 372 9.42 13.56 -6.13
C HIS A 372 10.90 13.20 -6.19
N ASP A 373 11.58 13.58 -7.28
CA ASP A 373 12.98 13.22 -7.56
C ASP A 373 13.90 13.36 -6.33
N GLN A 374 13.87 14.50 -5.63
CA GLN A 374 14.69 14.71 -4.43
C GLN A 374 14.30 13.82 -3.24
N SER A 375 13.00 13.75 -2.89
CA SER A 375 12.50 12.88 -1.80
C SER A 375 12.72 11.39 -2.08
N ARG A 376 12.80 11.03 -3.37
CA ARG A 376 13.00 9.68 -3.84
C ARG A 376 14.45 9.28 -3.72
N ASP A 377 15.37 10.15 -4.12
CA ASP A 377 16.80 9.91 -3.94
C ASP A 377 17.12 9.79 -2.44
N GLU A 378 16.57 10.68 -1.61
CA GLU A 378 16.68 10.59 -0.15
C GLU A 378 16.12 9.26 0.40
N TYR A 379 14.92 8.85 -0.01
CA TYR A 379 14.36 7.55 0.38
C TYR A 379 15.23 6.36 -0.04
N LEU A 380 15.78 6.39 -1.26
CA LEU A 380 16.62 5.32 -1.78
C LEU A 380 17.98 5.27 -1.07
N ASP A 381 18.55 6.43 -0.74
CA ASP A 381 19.78 6.54 0.03
C ASP A 381 19.58 6.02 1.46
N ILE A 382 18.50 6.43 2.14
CA ILE A 382 18.14 5.90 3.47
C ILE A 382 17.95 4.38 3.43
N ALA A 383 17.26 3.86 2.42
CA ALA A 383 17.05 2.41 2.29
C ALA A 383 18.35 1.66 1.99
N ARG A 384 19.24 2.23 1.16
CA ARG A 384 20.57 1.67 0.87
C ARG A 384 21.42 1.65 2.14
N GLU A 385 21.55 2.79 2.81
CA GLU A 385 22.32 2.91 4.05
C GLU A 385 21.78 1.94 5.10
N SER A 386 20.47 1.94 5.33
CA SER A 386 19.80 0.99 6.22
C SER A 386 20.19 -0.46 5.94
N THR A 387 20.25 -0.84 4.67
CA THR A 387 20.63 -2.22 4.30
C THR A 387 22.12 -2.49 4.56
N GLU A 388 23.00 -1.49 4.41
CA GLU A 388 24.44 -1.61 4.68
C GLU A 388 24.75 -1.71 6.18
N VAL A 389 23.96 -1.01 7.00
CA VAL A 389 24.19 -0.83 8.44
C VAL A 389 23.31 -1.72 9.32
N GLY A 390 22.29 -2.37 8.74
CA GLY A 390 21.37 -3.25 9.46
C GLY A 390 20.17 -2.55 10.11
N GLY A 391 19.79 -1.37 9.62
CA GLY A 391 18.59 -0.61 10.01
C GLY A 391 18.85 0.88 10.18
N HIS A 392 17.99 1.74 9.60
CA HIS A 392 18.11 3.21 9.71
C HIS A 392 16.73 3.88 9.85
N ALA A 393 15.88 3.31 10.71
CA ALA A 393 14.49 3.72 10.89
C ALA A 393 14.31 5.19 11.30
N GLY A 394 15.29 5.81 11.97
CA GLY A 394 15.23 7.21 12.41
C GLY A 394 15.22 8.24 11.29
N ALA A 395 16.07 8.05 10.28
CA ALA A 395 16.09 8.93 9.11
C ALA A 395 14.84 8.73 8.27
N LEU A 396 14.41 7.47 8.05
CA LEU A 396 13.14 7.19 7.38
C LEU A 396 11.96 7.79 8.16
N GLY A 397 11.98 7.73 9.49
CA GLY A 397 10.98 8.36 10.36
C GLY A 397 10.92 9.87 10.16
N SER A 398 12.07 10.54 9.99
CA SER A 398 12.13 11.98 9.72
C SER A 398 11.53 12.35 8.36
N LEU A 399 11.79 11.53 7.33
CA LEU A 399 11.19 11.68 6.02
C LEU A 399 9.67 11.45 6.07
N VAL A 400 9.22 10.39 6.76
CA VAL A 400 7.80 10.09 6.96
C VAL A 400 7.08 11.23 7.68
N LEU A 401 7.67 11.78 8.75
CA LEU A 401 7.11 12.92 9.48
C LEU A 401 7.00 14.18 8.60
N THR A 402 7.98 14.41 7.73
CA THR A 402 7.96 15.52 6.78
C THR A 402 6.83 15.37 5.76
N GLU A 403 6.67 14.17 5.19
CA GLU A 403 5.57 13.89 4.25
C GLU A 403 4.19 13.89 4.92
N ALA A 404 4.12 13.46 6.17
CA ALA A 404 2.92 13.56 6.99
C ALA A 404 2.49 15.02 7.19
N LYS A 405 3.44 15.90 7.54
CA LYS A 405 3.22 17.35 7.68
C LYS A 405 2.73 17.97 6.37
N ASN A 406 3.30 17.58 5.23
CA ASN A 406 2.87 18.06 3.91
C ASN A 406 1.43 17.61 3.58
N THR A 407 1.11 16.35 3.88
CA THR A 407 -0.23 15.79 3.67
C THR A 407 -1.27 16.52 4.54
N LEU A 408 -0.99 16.73 5.83
CA LEU A 408 -1.87 17.47 6.73
C LEU A 408 -2.12 18.91 6.27
N ARG A 409 -1.09 19.61 5.77
CA ARG A 409 -1.27 20.95 5.18
C ARG A 409 -2.23 20.94 3.99
N ARG A 410 -2.10 19.96 3.09
CA ARG A 410 -3.01 19.80 1.94
C ARG A 410 -4.43 19.47 2.38
N MET A 411 -4.59 18.56 3.34
CA MET A 411 -5.89 18.20 3.91
C MET A 411 -6.57 19.42 4.53
N LYS A 412 -5.85 20.16 5.38
CA LYS A 412 -6.35 21.38 6.02
C LYS A 412 -6.80 22.43 5.01
N ALA A 413 -5.98 22.69 3.98
CA ALA A 413 -6.29 23.67 2.94
C ALA A 413 -7.54 23.31 2.11
N LYS A 414 -7.84 22.01 1.94
CA LYS A 414 -9.03 21.54 1.22
C LYS A 414 -10.27 21.46 2.11
N LEU A 415 -10.09 21.07 3.37
CA LEU A 415 -11.18 20.93 4.34
C LEU A 415 -11.70 22.29 4.76
N MET A 416 -10.82 23.16 5.23
CA MET A 416 -11.18 24.39 5.90
C MET A 416 -11.28 25.54 4.89
N PRO A 417 -12.36 26.34 4.89
CA PRO A 417 -12.45 27.53 4.06
C PRO A 417 -11.32 28.50 4.39
N LYS A 418 -10.79 29.21 3.39
CA LYS A 418 -9.84 30.30 3.62
C LYS A 418 -10.54 31.34 4.52
N LYS A 419 -9.92 31.70 5.65
CA LYS A 419 -10.39 32.83 6.46
C LYS A 419 -10.41 34.06 5.55
N SER A 420 -11.61 34.58 5.30
CA SER A 420 -11.89 35.77 4.49
C SER A 420 -11.34 37.03 5.13
#